data_AF-A0A9D9J0F1-F1
#
_entry.id   AF-A0A9D9J0F1-F1
#
_cell.length_a   1.000
_cell.length_b   1.000
_cell.length_c   1.000
_cell.angle_alpha   90.00
_cell.angle_beta   90.00
_cell.angle_gamma   90.00
#
_symmetry.space_group_name_H-M   'P 1'
#
loop_
_entity.id
_entity.type
_entity.pdbx_description
1 polymer ?
#
loop_
_entity_poly.entity_id
_entity_poly.type
_entity_poly.pdbx_seq_one_letter_code
_entity_poly.pdbx_strand_id
1 'polypeptide(L)'
;LCIPSVFVSYTGEALDTKVPNLKSLQALSNAASSVAQLFDPSVKSVHVNLGLEQEYFLVDESLYNARPDLVLCDRTVIGHTSAKDQQLEDHYFGAIPSKVSAFMKDFETEAYKLGVLLCTRHNEVAPNQFECAPVYCEATKAIDQNMMLMIVMQKVAEKHHLKVIFHEKPFDGVNGSGKHCNWSMVTNTGVNLLSPGKTPTKNLQFLSFYAAVVKAVHDHHFLLMTSIATLSNSYRLGGNEAPPAVMSVFSGSTLFNIFQAIENMQDLHEDEVNQESINIVNTIPEIFPDNTDRNRTSPFAFTGNRFEFRAVGSSVNVASAVYVLNSIVAESLLNFRAEVDALTAKGEDLSNAVMTVVRKFIHESKNIMFEGNGYSKEWEEESRRRGLRAVTNVPEAYEVYHEPKTVEMFSKLGVLAPNEVEARFEVLNETYVKKLQIEARVIGDICLNHVLPAAIRYQNILIENVKGVKDVFGDEFMQLCASEVATLRKISSFINRMSADVEALVEARKHANRIEDIAERAKVYSHDVKDLMDKVRDSADHLEMLVDDEMWPLPKYRELLFI
;
A
#
# COMPACT_ATOMS: atom_id res chain seq x y z
N LEU A 1 -25.34 -20.13 4.23
CA LEU A 1 -24.88 -20.32 2.83
C LEU A 1 -24.51 -18.94 2.29
N CYS A 2 -23.26 -18.77 1.85
CA CYS A 2 -22.80 -17.54 1.19
C CYS A 2 -22.43 -17.90 -0.25
N ILE A 3 -23.00 -17.20 -1.23
CA ILE A 3 -22.73 -17.42 -2.65
C ILE A 3 -21.94 -16.20 -3.16
N PRO A 4 -20.68 -16.35 -3.59
CA PRO A 4 -19.94 -15.27 -4.22
C PRO A 4 -20.73 -14.75 -5.44
N SER A 5 -21.03 -13.46 -5.45
CA SER A 5 -21.82 -12.82 -6.51
C SER A 5 -21.10 -11.58 -7.04
N VAL A 6 -21.60 -11.10 -8.18
CA VAL A 6 -21.28 -9.78 -8.72
C VAL A 6 -22.41 -8.80 -8.41
N PHE A 7 -22.08 -7.51 -8.31
CA PHE A 7 -23.04 -6.43 -8.11
C PHE A 7 -23.02 -5.47 -9.31
N VAL A 8 -24.15 -5.41 -10.00
CA VAL A 8 -24.34 -4.65 -11.24
C VAL A 8 -25.58 -3.78 -11.12
N SER A 9 -25.58 -2.64 -11.80
CA SER A 9 -26.73 -1.76 -11.92
C SER A 9 -27.83 -2.38 -12.80
N TYR A 10 -29.00 -1.73 -12.87
CA TYR A 10 -30.05 -2.11 -13.81
C TYR A 10 -29.66 -1.93 -15.28
N THR A 11 -28.73 -1.02 -15.56
CA THR A 11 -28.22 -0.69 -16.90
C THR A 11 -26.94 -1.43 -17.26
N GLY A 12 -26.40 -2.24 -16.36
CA GLY A 12 -25.29 -3.16 -16.60
C GLY A 12 -23.91 -2.66 -16.18
N GLU A 13 -23.81 -1.47 -15.57
CA GLU A 13 -22.57 -0.97 -14.98
C GLU A 13 -22.15 -1.79 -13.75
N ALA A 14 -20.84 -1.99 -13.60
CA ALA A 14 -20.23 -2.66 -12.48
C ALA A 14 -20.16 -1.75 -11.24
N LEU A 15 -20.95 -2.10 -10.21
CA LEU A 15 -20.97 -1.39 -8.93
C LEU A 15 -19.97 -1.99 -7.91
N ASP A 16 -19.39 -3.15 -8.21
CA ASP A 16 -18.37 -3.81 -7.40
C ASP A 16 -16.96 -3.68 -7.99
N THR A 17 -15.98 -4.33 -7.35
CA THR A 17 -14.62 -4.52 -7.87
C THR A 17 -14.41 -5.87 -8.55
N LYS A 18 -15.37 -6.80 -8.44
CA LYS A 18 -15.25 -8.17 -8.97
C LYS A 18 -15.47 -8.22 -10.47
N VAL A 19 -16.45 -7.50 -11.01
CA VAL A 19 -16.72 -7.45 -12.45
C VAL A 19 -15.54 -6.84 -13.22
N PRO A 20 -14.98 -5.67 -12.83
CA PRO A 20 -13.78 -5.15 -13.49
C PRO A 20 -12.60 -6.13 -13.39
N ASN A 21 -12.42 -6.77 -12.23
CA ASN A 21 -11.36 -7.77 -12.07
C ASN A 21 -11.54 -8.94 -13.04
N LEU A 22 -12.74 -9.52 -13.14
CA LEU A 22 -13.04 -10.59 -14.10
C LEU A 22 -12.82 -10.16 -15.56
N LYS A 23 -13.29 -8.96 -15.93
CA LYS A 23 -13.06 -8.39 -17.28
C LYS A 23 -11.56 -8.21 -17.55
N SER A 24 -10.79 -7.70 -16.58
CA SER A 24 -9.34 -7.51 -16.72
C SER A 24 -8.58 -8.83 -16.86
N LEU A 25 -9.00 -9.88 -16.13
CA LEU A 25 -8.43 -11.22 -16.24
C LEU A 25 -8.69 -11.82 -17.63
N GLN A 26 -9.89 -11.61 -18.17
CA GLN A 26 -10.21 -12.06 -19.52
C GLN A 26 -9.41 -11.29 -20.58
N ALA A 27 -9.29 -9.97 -20.46
CA ALA A 27 -8.51 -9.14 -21.36
C ALA A 27 -7.03 -9.56 -21.36
N LEU A 28 -6.46 -9.75 -20.17
CA LEU A 28 -5.09 -10.22 -20.01
C LEU A 28 -4.90 -11.65 -20.54
N SER A 29 -5.82 -12.57 -20.26
CA SER A 29 -5.76 -13.94 -20.80
C SER A 29 -5.73 -13.92 -22.32
N ASN A 30 -6.56 -13.11 -22.96
CA ASN A 30 -6.59 -13.00 -24.43
C ASN A 30 -5.27 -12.45 -24.98
N ALA A 31 -4.79 -11.34 -24.42
CA ALA A 31 -3.54 -10.70 -24.85
C ALA A 31 -2.33 -11.63 -24.64
N ALA A 32 -2.20 -12.20 -23.44
CA ALA A 32 -1.11 -13.09 -23.08
C ALA A 32 -1.14 -14.39 -23.88
N SER A 33 -2.31 -14.98 -24.14
CA SER A 33 -2.41 -16.18 -24.98
C SER A 33 -1.93 -15.90 -26.40
N SER A 34 -2.28 -14.73 -26.95
CA SER A 34 -1.84 -14.35 -28.30
C SER A 34 -0.32 -14.24 -28.41
N VAL A 35 0.36 -13.69 -27.39
CA VAL A 35 1.82 -13.61 -27.35
C VAL A 35 2.42 -14.99 -27.09
N ALA A 36 1.86 -15.77 -26.16
CA ALA A 36 2.36 -17.11 -25.83
C ALA A 36 2.34 -18.06 -27.04
N GLN A 37 1.36 -17.91 -27.93
CA GLN A 37 1.24 -18.71 -29.17
C GLN A 37 2.36 -18.46 -30.19
N LEU A 38 3.15 -17.39 -30.05
CA LEU A 38 4.38 -17.22 -30.83
C LEU A 38 5.42 -18.30 -30.49
N PHE A 39 5.39 -18.82 -29.26
CA PHE A 39 6.37 -19.79 -28.74
C PHE A 39 5.79 -21.20 -28.63
N ASP A 40 4.51 -21.32 -28.28
CA ASP A 40 3.80 -22.59 -28.16
C ASP A 40 2.35 -22.46 -28.66
N PRO A 41 2.06 -22.92 -29.90
CA PRO A 41 0.72 -22.88 -30.48
C PRO A 41 -0.35 -23.66 -29.70
N SER A 42 0.05 -24.53 -28.76
CA SER A 42 -0.90 -25.33 -27.95
C SER A 42 -1.54 -24.54 -26.81
N VAL A 43 -1.01 -23.35 -26.48
CA VAL A 43 -1.55 -22.47 -25.44
C VAL A 43 -2.89 -21.90 -25.89
N LYS A 44 -3.93 -22.11 -25.06
CA LYS A 44 -5.31 -21.68 -25.31
C LYS A 44 -5.78 -20.57 -24.37
N SER A 45 -5.28 -20.57 -23.14
CA SER A 45 -5.59 -19.55 -22.13
C SER A 45 -4.41 -19.33 -21.19
N VAL A 46 -4.39 -18.16 -20.56
CA VAL A 46 -3.41 -17.79 -19.54
C VAL A 46 -4.19 -17.31 -18.32
N HIS A 47 -3.89 -17.89 -17.17
CA HIS A 47 -4.52 -17.56 -15.90
C HIS A 47 -3.56 -16.73 -15.05
N VAL A 48 -4.11 -15.81 -14.27
CA VAL A 48 -3.33 -15.06 -13.28
C VAL A 48 -3.42 -15.76 -11.95
N ASN A 49 -2.27 -15.97 -11.30
CA ASN A 49 -2.19 -16.43 -9.92
C ASN A 49 -1.80 -15.28 -9.00
N LEU A 50 -2.40 -15.25 -7.81
CA LEU A 50 -2.08 -14.31 -6.74
C LEU A 50 -1.71 -15.07 -5.47
N GLY A 51 -0.61 -14.64 -4.83
CA GLY A 51 -0.28 -14.95 -3.43
C GLY A 51 -0.38 -13.67 -2.60
N LEU A 52 -1.31 -13.63 -1.65
CA LEU A 52 -1.58 -12.44 -0.84
C LEU A 52 -1.00 -12.63 0.56
N GLU A 53 -0.11 -11.72 0.95
CA GLU A 53 0.46 -11.67 2.31
C GLU A 53 -0.36 -10.64 3.10
N GLN A 54 -1.07 -11.07 4.14
CA GLN A 54 -1.95 -10.19 4.91
C GLN A 54 -1.30 -9.81 6.23
N GLU A 55 -0.92 -8.53 6.37
CA GLU A 55 -0.50 -7.98 7.65
C GLU A 55 -1.67 -7.37 8.43
N TYR A 56 -1.55 -7.35 9.75
CA TYR A 56 -2.54 -6.80 10.67
C TYR A 56 -1.94 -6.58 12.06
N PHE A 57 -2.59 -5.73 12.86
CA PHE A 57 -2.31 -5.60 14.30
C PHE A 57 -3.34 -6.35 15.15
N LEU A 58 -2.93 -6.81 16.32
CA LEU A 58 -3.83 -7.29 17.38
C LEU A 58 -3.73 -6.39 18.61
N VAL A 59 -4.87 -5.93 19.12
CA VAL A 59 -4.94 -5.15 20.36
C VAL A 59 -5.86 -5.86 21.34
N ASP A 60 -5.56 -5.77 22.64
CA ASP A 60 -6.51 -6.22 23.65
C ASP A 60 -7.85 -5.49 23.49
N GLU A 61 -8.96 -6.24 23.52
CA GLU A 61 -10.28 -5.70 23.27
C GLU A 61 -10.65 -4.58 24.27
N SER A 62 -10.21 -4.67 25.52
CA SER A 62 -10.50 -3.64 26.52
C SER A 62 -9.75 -2.33 26.24
N LEU A 63 -8.47 -2.41 25.84
CA LEU A 63 -7.67 -1.25 25.45
C LEU A 63 -8.16 -0.60 24.16
N TYR A 64 -8.58 -1.43 23.19
CA TYR A 64 -9.21 -0.93 21.96
C TYR A 64 -10.48 -0.14 22.27
N ASN A 65 -11.38 -0.69 23.10
CA ASN A 65 -12.63 -0.02 23.47
C ASN A 65 -12.42 1.25 24.32
N ALA A 66 -11.31 1.33 25.07
CA ALA A 66 -10.91 2.53 25.80
C ALA A 66 -10.30 3.63 24.90
N ARG A 67 -10.18 3.37 23.58
CA ARG A 67 -9.69 4.32 22.57
C ARG A 67 -10.78 4.62 21.54
N PRO A 68 -11.63 5.64 21.76
CA PRO A 68 -12.71 5.99 20.84
C PRO A 68 -12.24 6.26 19.40
N ASP A 69 -11.01 6.76 19.24
CA ASP A 69 -10.38 6.96 17.95
C ASP A 69 -10.01 5.66 17.24
N LEU A 70 -9.44 4.67 17.94
CA LEU A 70 -9.24 3.34 17.36
C LEU A 70 -10.57 2.70 16.95
N VAL A 71 -11.62 2.86 17.75
CA VAL A 71 -12.94 2.28 17.49
C VAL A 71 -13.61 2.88 16.26
N LEU A 72 -13.49 4.21 16.07
CA LEU A 72 -14.22 4.93 15.02
C LEU A 72 -13.41 5.16 13.74
N CYS A 73 -12.08 5.16 13.86
CA CYS A 73 -11.17 5.48 12.75
C CYS A 73 -10.27 4.30 12.35
N ASP A 74 -10.27 3.19 13.10
CA ASP A 74 -9.32 2.07 12.99
C ASP A 74 -7.84 2.48 13.13
N ARG A 75 -7.58 3.73 13.55
CA ARG A 75 -6.27 4.28 13.85
C ARG A 75 -6.35 5.28 14.98
N THR A 76 -5.25 5.46 15.68
CA THR A 76 -5.13 6.54 16.65
C THR A 76 -4.97 7.88 15.91
N VAL A 77 -5.71 8.90 16.36
CA VAL A 77 -5.60 10.28 15.85
C VAL A 77 -4.75 11.17 16.75
N ILE A 78 -4.49 10.72 17.97
CA ILE A 78 -3.52 11.29 18.93
C ILE A 78 -2.78 10.16 19.66
N GLY A 79 -1.62 10.48 20.22
CA GLY A 79 -0.81 9.55 21.00
C GLY A 79 0.68 9.79 20.78
N HIS A 80 1.40 10.02 21.87
CA HIS A 80 2.85 10.10 21.88
C HIS A 80 3.47 8.69 21.70
N THR A 81 4.54 8.62 20.92
CA THR A 81 5.28 7.37 20.67
C THR A 81 5.87 6.81 21.97
N SER A 82 5.84 5.48 22.11
CA SER A 82 6.41 4.79 23.27
C SER A 82 7.95 4.91 23.30
N ALA A 83 8.54 4.99 24.50
CA ALA A 83 10.00 5.06 24.67
C ALA A 83 10.73 3.79 24.19
N LYS A 84 10.09 2.62 24.37
CA LYS A 84 10.42 1.41 23.61
C LYS A 84 9.47 1.35 22.42
N ASP A 85 10.00 1.34 21.22
CA ASP A 85 9.26 1.20 19.96
C ASP A 85 9.83 0.01 19.19
N GLN A 86 10.31 0.20 17.96
CA GLN A 86 10.94 -0.81 17.11
C GLN A 86 12.47 -0.80 17.16
N GLN A 87 13.08 0.06 17.98
CA GLN A 87 14.54 0.26 18.07
C GLN A 87 15.37 -1.01 18.36
N LEU A 88 14.77 -2.03 18.99
CA LEU A 88 15.48 -3.25 19.35
C LEU A 88 15.31 -4.39 18.33
N GLU A 89 14.65 -4.13 17.20
CA GLU A 89 14.21 -5.18 16.27
C GLU A 89 13.57 -6.32 17.08
N ASP A 90 12.54 -6.03 17.90
CA ASP A 90 11.84 -7.05 18.70
C ASP A 90 11.48 -8.20 17.74
N HIS A 91 12.24 -9.29 17.82
CA HIS A 91 12.66 -10.08 16.66
C HIS A 91 11.56 -10.37 15.64
N TYR A 92 11.76 -9.99 14.37
CA TYR A 92 11.10 -10.63 13.24
C TYR A 92 11.28 -12.16 13.39
N PHE A 93 10.20 -12.93 13.36
CA PHE A 93 10.15 -14.35 13.78
C PHE A 93 10.43 -14.65 15.29
N GLY A 94 10.21 -13.68 16.16
CA GLY A 94 10.33 -13.82 17.61
C GLY A 94 9.23 -14.69 18.26
N ALA A 95 9.31 -14.88 19.58
CA ALA A 95 8.32 -15.66 20.31
C ALA A 95 6.95 -14.96 20.30
N ILE A 96 5.92 -15.65 19.81
CA ILE A 96 4.53 -15.14 19.77
C ILE A 96 3.91 -15.24 21.17
N PRO A 97 3.29 -14.18 21.72
CA PRO A 97 2.57 -14.25 22.99
C PRO A 97 1.53 -15.39 23.00
N SER A 98 1.39 -16.08 24.13
CA SER A 98 0.54 -17.28 24.22
C SER A 98 -0.92 -17.02 23.84
N LYS A 99 -1.48 -15.87 24.23
CA LYS A 99 -2.84 -15.41 23.87
C LYS A 99 -2.98 -15.26 22.34
N VAL A 100 -2.00 -14.64 21.68
CA VAL A 100 -1.99 -14.48 20.22
C VAL A 100 -1.79 -15.83 19.52
N SER A 101 -0.93 -16.69 20.03
CA SER A 101 -0.71 -18.02 19.47
C SER A 101 -1.98 -18.88 19.52
N ALA A 102 -2.76 -18.78 20.60
CA ALA A 102 -4.06 -19.43 20.71
C ALA A 102 -5.06 -18.90 19.67
N PHE A 103 -5.16 -17.57 19.52
CA PHE A 103 -5.95 -16.93 18.46
C PHE A 103 -5.56 -17.44 17.07
N MET A 104 -4.27 -17.42 16.74
CA MET A 104 -3.78 -17.82 15.42
C MET A 104 -4.11 -19.28 15.10
N LYS A 105 -4.04 -20.17 16.09
CA LYS A 105 -4.34 -21.60 15.93
C LYS A 105 -5.82 -21.84 15.65
N ASP A 106 -6.71 -21.13 16.35
CA ASP A 106 -8.14 -21.19 16.10
C ASP A 106 -8.50 -20.57 14.74
N PHE A 107 -7.89 -19.44 14.40
CA PHE A 107 -8.07 -18.78 13.10
C PHE A 107 -7.66 -19.71 11.95
N GLU A 108 -6.49 -20.33 12.05
CA GLU A 108 -5.98 -21.30 11.08
C GLU A 108 -6.92 -22.51 10.93
N THR A 109 -7.46 -23.00 12.05
CA THR A 109 -8.45 -24.09 12.04
C THR A 109 -9.73 -23.69 11.30
N GLU A 110 -10.25 -22.48 11.53
CA GLU A 110 -11.43 -21.98 10.82
C GLU A 110 -11.15 -21.71 9.33
N ALA A 111 -9.96 -21.19 8.99
CA ALA A 111 -9.52 -21.03 7.60
C ALA A 111 -9.48 -22.37 6.85
N TYR A 112 -8.95 -23.42 7.47
CA TYR A 112 -8.91 -24.76 6.89
C TYR A 112 -10.30 -25.35 6.66
N LYS A 113 -11.26 -25.14 7.58
CA LYS A 113 -12.67 -25.55 7.39
C LYS A 113 -13.31 -24.87 6.19
N LEU A 114 -12.85 -23.67 5.83
CA LEU A 114 -13.30 -22.90 4.68
C LEU A 114 -12.51 -23.21 3.39
N GLY A 115 -11.56 -24.16 3.44
CA GLY A 115 -10.75 -24.57 2.30
C GLY A 115 -9.64 -23.57 1.94
N VAL A 116 -9.23 -22.71 2.88
CA VAL A 116 -8.12 -21.76 2.71
C VAL A 116 -6.90 -22.29 3.45
N LEU A 117 -5.87 -22.70 2.70
CA LEU A 117 -4.64 -23.26 3.25
C LEU A 117 -3.63 -22.14 3.52
N LEU A 118 -3.44 -21.79 4.80
CA LEU A 118 -2.36 -20.93 5.27
C LEU A 118 -1.02 -21.66 5.22
N CYS A 119 -0.01 -21.04 4.60
CA CYS A 119 1.36 -21.53 4.53
C CYS A 119 2.22 -21.03 5.68
N THR A 120 2.07 -19.74 6.00
CA THR A 120 2.94 -19.02 6.94
C THR A 120 2.10 -18.15 7.86
N ARG A 121 2.60 -18.01 9.08
CA ARG A 121 2.19 -17.00 10.05
C ARG A 121 3.38 -16.65 10.94
N HIS A 122 3.61 -15.37 11.17
CA HIS A 122 4.71 -14.89 12.01
C HIS A 122 4.41 -13.51 12.57
N ASN A 123 5.25 -13.08 13.52
CA ASN A 123 5.30 -11.69 13.95
C ASN A 123 5.94 -10.85 12.85
N GLU A 124 5.49 -9.62 12.75
CA GLU A 124 6.12 -8.58 11.92
C GLU A 124 7.06 -7.70 12.75
N VAL A 125 7.66 -6.70 12.12
CA VAL A 125 8.65 -5.80 12.74
C VAL A 125 8.04 -4.91 13.84
N ALA A 126 6.76 -4.50 13.74
CA ALA A 126 6.13 -3.73 14.81
C ALA A 126 5.60 -4.60 15.95
N PRO A 127 5.63 -4.10 17.20
CA PRO A 127 4.97 -4.77 18.32
C PRO A 127 3.49 -5.01 18.01
N ASN A 128 3.00 -6.20 18.34
CA ASN A 128 1.63 -6.63 18.06
C ASN A 128 1.21 -6.60 16.57
N GLN A 129 2.16 -6.54 15.63
CA GLN A 129 1.93 -6.74 14.21
C GLN A 129 2.24 -8.18 13.82
N PHE A 130 1.43 -8.74 12.93
CA PHE A 130 1.53 -10.12 12.47
C PHE A 130 1.21 -10.22 10.98
N GLU A 131 1.68 -11.29 10.37
CA GLU A 131 1.37 -11.65 8.98
C GLU A 131 0.77 -13.05 8.90
N CYS A 132 -0.12 -13.28 7.93
CA CYS A 132 -0.41 -14.61 7.42
C CYS A 132 -0.48 -14.62 5.88
N ALA A 133 -0.01 -15.71 5.26
CA ALA A 133 -0.08 -15.88 3.81
C ALA A 133 -0.69 -17.25 3.43
N PRO A 134 -1.77 -17.28 2.64
CA PRO A 134 -2.28 -18.50 2.02
C PRO A 134 -1.39 -18.98 0.87
N VAL A 135 -1.55 -20.26 0.48
CA VAL A 135 -1.02 -20.74 -0.80
C VAL A 135 -1.62 -19.91 -1.93
N TYR A 136 -0.78 -19.48 -2.87
CA TYR A 136 -1.25 -18.78 -4.06
C TYR A 136 -2.26 -19.62 -4.85
N CYS A 137 -3.22 -18.95 -5.50
CA CYS A 137 -4.14 -19.60 -6.42
C CYS A 137 -4.66 -18.60 -7.46
N GLU A 138 -5.58 -19.04 -8.31
CA GLU A 138 -6.14 -18.18 -9.36
C GLU A 138 -6.73 -16.89 -8.76
N ALA A 139 -6.48 -15.76 -9.42
CA ALA A 139 -6.63 -14.41 -8.86
C ALA A 139 -7.97 -14.15 -8.16
N THR A 140 -9.09 -14.47 -8.82
CA THR A 140 -10.42 -14.26 -8.23
C THR A 140 -10.61 -15.07 -6.95
N LYS A 141 -10.15 -16.32 -6.94
CA LYS A 141 -10.22 -17.19 -5.76
C LYS A 141 -9.34 -16.65 -4.64
N ALA A 142 -8.11 -16.23 -4.93
CA ALA A 142 -7.20 -15.68 -3.94
C ALA A 142 -7.76 -14.42 -3.27
N ILE A 143 -8.37 -13.52 -4.06
CA ILE A 143 -9.04 -12.31 -3.55
C ILE A 143 -10.25 -12.69 -2.67
N ASP A 144 -11.12 -13.58 -3.15
CA ASP A 144 -12.28 -14.04 -2.37
C ASP A 144 -11.85 -14.71 -1.05
N GLN A 145 -10.77 -15.51 -1.08
CA GLN A 145 -10.19 -16.13 0.11
C GLN A 145 -9.64 -15.09 1.09
N ASN A 146 -8.88 -14.10 0.63
CA ASN A 146 -8.36 -13.04 1.50
C ASN A 146 -9.48 -12.23 2.18
N MET A 147 -10.50 -11.79 1.42
CA MET A 147 -11.65 -11.10 1.99
C MET A 147 -12.38 -11.95 3.04
N MET A 148 -12.50 -13.25 2.79
CA MET A 148 -13.08 -14.19 3.76
C MET A 148 -12.21 -14.33 5.02
N LEU A 149 -10.89 -14.44 4.86
CA LEU A 149 -9.96 -14.53 5.98
C LEU A 149 -10.07 -13.30 6.88
N MET A 150 -10.11 -12.09 6.33
CA MET A 150 -10.26 -10.86 7.12
C MET A 150 -11.51 -10.89 8.00
N ILE A 151 -12.64 -11.38 7.47
CA ILE A 151 -13.89 -11.55 8.24
C ILE A 151 -13.73 -12.61 9.34
N VAL A 152 -13.09 -13.73 9.03
CA VAL A 152 -12.86 -14.82 10.00
C VAL A 152 -11.94 -14.37 11.12
N MET A 153 -10.86 -13.64 10.80
CA MET A 153 -9.91 -13.10 11.76
C MET A 153 -10.62 -12.24 12.81
N GLN A 154 -11.47 -11.30 12.38
CA GLN A 154 -12.24 -10.45 13.30
C GLN A 154 -13.13 -11.30 14.23
N LYS A 155 -13.88 -12.26 13.69
CA LYS A 155 -14.78 -13.14 14.47
C LYS A 155 -14.04 -14.05 15.44
N VAL A 156 -12.86 -14.54 15.07
CA VAL A 156 -12.07 -15.39 15.95
C VAL A 156 -11.39 -14.55 17.03
N ALA A 157 -10.88 -13.36 16.70
CA ALA A 157 -10.24 -12.48 17.66
C ALA A 157 -11.18 -12.09 18.82
N GLU A 158 -12.46 -11.86 18.55
CA GLU A 158 -13.48 -11.61 19.58
C GLU A 158 -13.55 -12.71 20.65
N LYS A 159 -13.41 -13.98 20.24
CA LYS A 159 -13.43 -15.12 21.19
C LYS A 159 -12.20 -15.14 22.09
N HIS A 160 -11.13 -14.47 21.67
CA HIS A 160 -9.86 -14.38 22.38
C HIS A 160 -9.69 -13.04 23.09
N HIS A 161 -10.73 -12.19 23.17
CA HIS A 161 -10.64 -10.83 23.73
C HIS A 161 -9.54 -9.99 23.06
N LEU A 162 -9.48 -10.10 21.74
CA LEU A 162 -8.58 -9.35 20.88
C LEU A 162 -9.39 -8.63 19.79
N LYS A 163 -8.84 -7.54 19.28
CA LYS A 163 -9.33 -6.85 18.09
C LYS A 163 -8.26 -6.84 17.01
N VAL A 164 -8.67 -7.20 15.80
CA VAL A 164 -7.83 -7.17 14.60
C VAL A 164 -7.98 -5.80 13.95
N ILE A 165 -6.86 -5.14 13.69
CA ILE A 165 -6.83 -3.86 13.01
C ILE A 165 -6.11 -4.03 11.67
N PHE A 166 -6.82 -3.73 10.58
CA PHE A 166 -6.30 -3.79 9.21
C PHE A 166 -5.93 -2.42 8.65
N HIS A 167 -6.06 -1.35 9.43
CA HIS A 167 -5.65 -0.03 8.97
C HIS A 167 -4.15 -0.03 8.66
N GLU A 168 -3.74 0.60 7.56
CA GLU A 168 -2.35 0.57 7.07
C GLU A 168 -1.36 1.22 8.03
N LYS A 169 -1.83 2.15 8.87
CA LYS A 169 -1.04 2.83 9.90
C LYS A 169 -1.86 3.07 11.16
N PRO A 170 -2.09 2.05 12.01
CA PRO A 170 -2.97 2.20 13.16
C PRO A 170 -2.31 3.01 14.29
N PHE A 171 -1.00 2.87 14.45
CA PHE A 171 -0.16 3.59 15.40
C PHE A 171 0.93 4.35 14.65
N ASP A 172 1.19 5.58 15.06
CA ASP A 172 2.25 6.37 14.46
C ASP A 172 3.64 6.02 15.01
N GLY A 173 4.68 6.32 14.26
CA GLY A 173 6.07 6.05 14.69
C GLY A 173 6.53 4.58 14.63
N VAL A 174 5.64 3.61 14.35
CA VAL A 174 5.99 2.19 14.13
C VAL A 174 5.72 1.73 12.69
N ASN A 175 6.09 0.51 12.27
CA ASN A 175 5.79 0.00 10.92
C ASN A 175 4.28 0.00 10.67
N GLY A 176 3.90 0.21 9.42
CA GLY A 176 2.51 0.06 8.98
C GLY A 176 2.23 -1.34 8.45
N SER A 177 0.96 -1.67 8.25
CA SER A 177 0.54 -2.97 7.71
C SER A 177 0.31 -2.93 6.20
N GLY A 178 1.01 -3.79 5.47
CA GLY A 178 0.86 -4.01 4.02
C GLY A 178 -0.06 -5.17 3.63
N LYS A 179 -0.31 -5.31 2.33
CA LYS A 179 -0.85 -6.55 1.75
C LYS A 179 -0.14 -6.92 0.47
N HIS A 180 1.06 -7.50 0.56
CA HIS A 180 1.83 -7.78 -0.65
C HIS A 180 1.06 -8.70 -1.59
N CYS A 181 1.10 -8.34 -2.87
CA CYS A 181 0.40 -9.06 -3.92
C CYS A 181 1.43 -9.69 -4.87
N ASN A 182 1.72 -10.97 -4.64
CA ASN A 182 2.56 -11.78 -5.51
C ASN A 182 1.77 -12.19 -6.76
N TRP A 183 2.04 -11.56 -7.90
CA TRP A 183 1.32 -11.70 -9.16
C TRP A 183 2.14 -12.46 -10.21
N SER A 184 1.53 -13.47 -10.84
CA SER A 184 2.14 -14.22 -11.95
C SER A 184 1.12 -14.68 -13.01
N MET A 185 1.62 -15.05 -14.19
CA MET A 185 0.81 -15.54 -15.31
C MET A 185 1.21 -16.97 -15.67
N VAL A 186 0.23 -17.87 -15.71
CA VAL A 186 0.44 -19.30 -15.96
C VAL A 186 -0.45 -19.77 -17.11
N THR A 187 0.14 -20.42 -18.11
CA THR A 187 -0.60 -20.99 -19.24
C THR A 187 -1.49 -22.15 -18.78
N ASN A 188 -2.52 -22.48 -19.57
CA ASN A 188 -3.32 -23.69 -19.36
C ASN A 188 -2.51 -25.00 -19.51
N THR A 189 -1.29 -24.93 -20.03
CA THR A 189 -0.32 -26.04 -20.11
C THR A 189 0.58 -26.15 -18.87
N GLY A 190 0.40 -25.25 -17.89
CA GLY A 190 1.14 -25.26 -16.62
C GLY A 190 2.47 -24.53 -16.64
N VAL A 191 2.75 -23.71 -17.66
CA VAL A 191 3.99 -22.94 -17.79
C VAL A 191 3.81 -21.57 -17.16
N ASN A 192 4.65 -21.23 -16.19
CA ASN A 192 4.75 -19.87 -15.67
C ASN A 192 5.53 -18.99 -16.65
N LEU A 193 4.88 -17.97 -17.18
CA LEU A 193 5.40 -17.05 -18.20
C LEU A 193 6.45 -16.08 -17.65
N LEU A 194 6.52 -15.94 -16.33
CA LEU A 194 7.50 -15.13 -15.62
C LEU A 194 8.62 -15.96 -15.00
N SER A 195 8.71 -17.26 -15.30
CA SER A 195 9.85 -18.09 -14.93
C SER A 195 10.87 -18.16 -16.07
N PRO A 196 12.16 -17.97 -15.80
CA PRO A 196 13.22 -18.25 -16.76
C PRO A 196 13.13 -19.69 -17.27
N GLY A 197 13.41 -19.87 -18.56
CA GLY A 197 13.41 -21.17 -19.21
C GLY A 197 14.74 -21.90 -19.12
N LYS A 198 14.79 -23.10 -19.71
CA LYS A 198 16.03 -23.86 -19.95
C LYS A 198 16.40 -23.98 -21.42
N THR A 199 15.55 -23.46 -22.30
CA THR A 199 15.72 -23.51 -23.76
C THR A 199 15.65 -22.10 -24.33
N PRO A 200 16.28 -21.85 -25.49
CA PRO A 200 16.30 -20.53 -26.10
C PRO A 200 14.89 -19.94 -26.29
N THR A 201 13.98 -20.76 -26.82
CA THR A 201 12.58 -20.38 -27.02
C THR A 201 11.87 -19.99 -25.72
N LYS A 202 12.09 -20.74 -24.63
CA LYS A 202 11.48 -20.43 -23.32
C LYS A 202 12.08 -19.19 -22.68
N ASN A 203 13.36 -18.95 -22.88
CA ASN A 203 14.03 -17.74 -22.42
C ASN A 203 13.55 -16.51 -23.19
N LEU A 204 13.35 -16.63 -24.49
CA LEU A 204 12.78 -15.57 -25.31
C LEU A 204 11.32 -15.28 -24.93
N GLN A 205 10.53 -16.31 -24.62
CA GLN A 205 9.19 -16.17 -24.05
C GLN A 205 9.23 -15.38 -22.74
N PHE A 206 10.06 -15.81 -21.78
CA PHE A 206 10.24 -15.11 -20.50
C PHE A 206 10.59 -13.63 -20.70
N LEU A 207 11.61 -13.33 -21.52
CA LEU A 207 12.03 -11.95 -21.80
C LEU A 207 10.90 -11.12 -22.42
N SER A 208 10.08 -11.70 -23.30
CA SER A 208 8.94 -11.03 -23.93
C SER A 208 7.90 -10.61 -22.89
N PHE A 209 7.49 -11.54 -22.02
CA PHE A 209 6.51 -11.24 -20.96
C PHE A 209 7.06 -10.27 -19.93
N TYR A 210 8.33 -10.44 -19.53
CA TYR A 210 8.98 -9.53 -18.59
C TYR A 210 9.04 -8.10 -19.16
N ALA A 211 9.55 -7.93 -20.39
CA ALA A 211 9.67 -6.63 -21.03
C ALA A 211 8.29 -5.95 -21.20
N ALA A 212 7.26 -6.72 -21.57
CA ALA A 212 5.89 -6.23 -21.64
C ALA A 212 5.36 -5.75 -20.28
N VAL A 213 5.63 -6.48 -19.19
CA VAL A 213 5.23 -6.05 -17.83
C VAL A 213 5.93 -4.77 -17.43
N VAL A 214 7.25 -4.67 -17.63
CA VAL A 214 7.98 -3.44 -17.26
C VAL A 214 7.55 -2.24 -18.10
N LYS A 215 7.28 -2.45 -19.40
CA LYS A 215 6.72 -1.43 -20.29
C LYS A 215 5.34 -0.96 -19.83
N ALA A 216 4.47 -1.89 -19.43
CA ALA A 216 3.16 -1.56 -18.89
C ALA A 216 3.27 -0.69 -17.62
N VAL A 217 4.12 -1.11 -16.68
CA VAL A 217 4.34 -0.37 -15.44
C VAL A 217 4.96 0.98 -15.73
N HIS A 218 5.91 1.10 -16.68
CA HIS A 218 6.48 2.39 -17.07
C HIS A 218 5.42 3.35 -17.64
N ASP A 219 4.62 2.93 -18.62
CA ASP A 219 3.71 3.83 -19.34
C ASP A 219 2.51 4.29 -18.48
N HIS A 220 2.14 3.47 -17.49
CA HIS A 220 1.01 3.69 -16.58
C HIS A 220 1.42 3.75 -15.11
N HIS A 221 2.68 4.09 -14.83
CA HIS A 221 3.26 4.05 -13.48
C HIS A 221 2.45 4.87 -12.47
N PHE A 222 1.96 6.05 -12.87
CA PHE A 222 1.15 6.93 -12.03
C PHE A 222 -0.26 6.39 -11.78
N LEU A 223 -0.90 5.78 -12.79
CA LEU A 223 -2.21 5.13 -12.64
C LEU A 223 -2.13 3.93 -11.69
N LEU A 224 -1.11 3.07 -11.87
CA LEU A 224 -0.90 1.92 -11.00
C LEU A 224 -0.64 2.35 -9.55
N MET A 225 0.18 3.38 -9.34
CA MET A 225 0.42 3.91 -8.00
C MET A 225 -0.84 4.55 -7.39
N THR A 226 -1.64 5.24 -8.19
CA THR A 226 -2.90 5.85 -7.75
C THR A 226 -3.95 4.80 -7.37
N SER A 227 -3.94 3.62 -8.00
CA SER A 227 -4.88 2.53 -7.69
C SER A 227 -4.81 2.00 -6.25
N ILE A 228 -3.69 2.25 -5.56
CA ILE A 228 -3.47 1.90 -4.14
C ILE A 228 -3.43 3.13 -3.23
N ALA A 229 -3.54 4.35 -3.78
CA ALA A 229 -3.51 5.59 -3.05
C ALA A 229 -4.88 5.80 -2.37
N THR A 230 -4.95 5.51 -1.08
CA THR A 230 -6.11 5.79 -0.22
C THR A 230 -5.67 6.65 0.96
N LEU A 231 -6.62 7.28 1.67
CA LEU A 231 -6.29 8.03 2.88
C LEU A 231 -5.47 7.16 3.87
N SER A 232 -5.98 5.97 4.18
CA SER A 232 -5.36 5.07 5.14
C SER A 232 -3.94 4.65 4.70
N ASN A 233 -3.76 4.28 3.43
CA ASN A 233 -2.45 3.89 2.90
C ASN A 233 -1.47 5.09 2.74
N SER A 234 -1.97 6.33 2.61
CA SER A 234 -1.13 7.53 2.55
C SER A 234 -0.33 7.78 3.83
N TYR A 235 -0.83 7.29 4.97
CA TYR A 235 -0.09 7.33 6.25
C TYR A 235 1.00 6.27 6.36
N ARG A 236 1.00 5.27 5.46
CA ARG A 236 1.97 4.17 5.45
C ARG A 236 3.08 4.40 4.43
N LEU A 237 2.72 4.74 3.19
CA LEU A 237 3.69 4.86 2.08
C LEU A 237 4.80 5.88 2.38
N GLY A 238 6.04 5.53 2.04
CA GLY A 238 7.21 6.41 2.20
C GLY A 238 7.87 6.40 3.57
N GLY A 239 7.55 5.44 4.45
CA GLY A 239 8.23 5.27 5.74
C GLY A 239 8.17 3.84 6.27
N ASN A 240 9.09 3.51 7.19
CA ASN A 240 9.11 2.26 7.98
C ASN A 240 8.78 0.99 7.17
N GLU A 241 9.66 0.63 6.22
CA GLU A 241 9.55 -0.54 5.32
C GLU A 241 8.41 -0.53 4.30
N ALA A 242 7.59 0.53 4.24
CA ALA A 242 6.62 0.70 3.17
C ALA A 242 7.19 1.53 2.01
N PRO A 243 7.02 1.08 0.75
CA PRO A 243 7.64 1.71 -0.41
C PRO A 243 7.21 3.19 -0.57
N PRO A 244 8.06 4.03 -1.19
CA PRO A 244 7.74 5.43 -1.43
C PRO A 244 6.54 5.56 -2.38
N ALA A 245 5.88 6.73 -2.35
CA ALA A 245 4.72 7.04 -3.18
C ALA A 245 5.05 7.26 -4.69
N VAL A 246 6.15 6.68 -5.18
CA VAL A 246 6.60 6.75 -6.57
C VAL A 246 6.87 5.33 -7.07
N MET A 247 6.22 4.95 -8.17
CA MET A 247 6.36 3.62 -8.75
C MET A 247 7.78 3.41 -9.29
N SER A 248 8.37 2.26 -9.00
CA SER A 248 9.61 1.77 -9.61
C SER A 248 9.56 0.25 -9.72
N VAL A 249 10.34 -0.30 -10.64
CA VAL A 249 10.49 -1.74 -10.83
C VAL A 249 11.88 -2.18 -10.37
N PHE A 250 11.92 -3.09 -9.42
CA PHE A 250 13.14 -3.79 -9.02
C PHE A 250 13.27 -5.11 -9.78
N SER A 251 14.37 -5.32 -10.48
CA SER A 251 14.61 -6.49 -11.34
C SER A 251 15.50 -7.52 -10.67
N GLY A 252 16.37 -7.09 -9.75
CA GLY A 252 17.48 -7.87 -9.25
C GLY A 252 18.72 -7.69 -10.12
N SER A 253 19.88 -7.65 -9.48
CA SER A 253 21.19 -7.40 -10.07
C SER A 253 21.50 -8.27 -11.30
N THR A 254 21.19 -9.57 -11.22
CA THR A 254 21.42 -10.51 -12.32
C THR A 254 20.63 -10.13 -13.55
N LEU A 255 19.33 -9.89 -13.38
CA LEU A 255 18.44 -9.62 -14.50
C LEU A 255 18.63 -8.20 -15.03
N PHE A 256 18.90 -7.24 -14.15
CA PHE A 256 19.26 -5.88 -14.51
C PHE A 256 20.53 -5.81 -15.37
N ASN A 257 21.56 -6.61 -15.06
CA ASN A 257 22.77 -6.69 -15.87
C ASN A 257 22.51 -7.31 -17.26
N ILE A 258 21.61 -8.30 -17.35
CA ILE A 258 21.17 -8.84 -18.65
C ILE A 258 20.50 -7.75 -19.47
N PHE A 259 19.61 -6.94 -18.87
CA PHE A 259 18.96 -5.84 -19.59
C PHE A 259 19.92 -4.73 -20.00
N GLN A 260 20.91 -4.40 -19.17
CA GLN A 260 21.98 -3.47 -19.58
C GLN A 260 22.76 -4.02 -20.77
N ALA A 261 23.09 -5.31 -20.78
CA ALA A 261 23.75 -5.93 -21.93
C ALA A 261 22.86 -5.83 -23.19
N ILE A 262 21.57 -6.13 -23.06
CA ILE A 262 20.57 -5.99 -24.15
C ILE A 262 20.49 -4.53 -24.66
N GLU A 263 20.61 -3.52 -23.78
CA GLU A 263 20.60 -2.10 -24.16
C GLU A 263 21.89 -1.69 -24.89
N ASN A 264 23.05 -2.13 -24.41
CA ASN A 264 24.36 -1.77 -24.97
C ASN A 264 24.61 -2.36 -26.38
N MET A 265 23.76 -3.28 -26.85
CA MET A 265 23.82 -3.84 -28.20
C MET A 265 23.36 -2.87 -29.29
N GLN A 266 22.79 -1.71 -28.96
CA GLN A 266 22.29 -0.77 -29.96
C GLN A 266 23.37 -0.19 -30.89
N ASP A 267 24.63 -0.15 -30.42
CA ASP A 267 25.77 0.42 -31.17
C ASP A 267 26.54 -0.63 -31.99
N LEU A 268 26.11 -1.90 -31.98
CA LEU A 268 26.77 -3.01 -32.67
C LEU A 268 26.23 -3.20 -34.10
N HIS A 269 27.06 -3.76 -34.98
CA HIS A 269 26.62 -4.16 -36.32
C HIS A 269 25.62 -5.34 -36.25
N GLU A 270 24.69 -5.47 -37.22
CA GLU A 270 23.62 -6.48 -37.21
C GLU A 270 24.11 -7.91 -36.93
N ASP A 271 25.27 -8.30 -37.47
CA ASP A 271 25.85 -9.63 -37.25
C ASP A 271 26.31 -9.84 -35.79
N GLU A 272 26.85 -8.80 -35.15
CA GLU A 272 27.29 -8.82 -33.75
C GLU A 272 26.08 -8.85 -32.80
N VAL A 273 25.05 -8.05 -33.10
CA VAL A 273 23.77 -8.05 -32.39
C VAL A 273 23.12 -9.42 -32.40
N ASN A 274 23.12 -10.10 -33.54
CA ASN A 274 22.56 -11.45 -33.67
C ASN A 274 23.34 -12.47 -32.83
N GLN A 275 24.68 -12.44 -32.85
CA GLN A 275 25.51 -13.34 -32.04
C GLN A 275 25.29 -13.11 -30.54
N GLU A 276 25.26 -11.86 -30.10
CA GLU A 276 25.12 -11.53 -28.68
C GLU A 276 23.70 -11.82 -28.16
N SER A 277 22.66 -11.57 -28.98
CA SER A 277 21.27 -11.94 -28.68
C SER A 277 21.12 -13.46 -28.48
N ILE A 278 21.74 -14.27 -29.36
CA ILE A 278 21.77 -15.73 -29.21
C ILE A 278 22.48 -16.11 -27.91
N ASN A 279 23.58 -15.44 -27.58
CA ASN A 279 24.35 -15.73 -26.37
C ASN A 279 23.56 -15.44 -25.09
N ILE A 280 22.85 -14.29 -25.03
CA ILE A 280 21.99 -13.96 -23.89
C ILE A 280 20.88 -14.98 -23.71
N VAL A 281 20.17 -15.31 -24.78
CA VAL A 281 19.06 -16.26 -24.75
C VAL A 281 19.51 -17.66 -24.34
N ASN A 282 20.74 -18.06 -24.69
CA ASN A 282 21.33 -19.34 -24.31
C ASN A 282 21.86 -19.37 -22.86
N THR A 283 22.12 -18.22 -22.25
CA THR A 283 22.90 -18.12 -21.00
C THR A 283 22.12 -17.48 -19.85
N ILE A 284 20.80 -17.27 -19.97
CA ILE A 284 19.99 -16.78 -18.83
C ILE A 284 20.13 -17.77 -17.67
N PRO A 285 20.77 -17.38 -16.56
CA PRO A 285 20.94 -18.26 -15.41
C PRO A 285 19.61 -18.46 -14.69
N GLU A 286 19.55 -19.47 -13.83
CA GLU A 286 18.44 -19.59 -12.91
C GLU A 286 18.40 -18.36 -11.99
N ILE A 287 17.28 -17.64 -12.01
CA ILE A 287 17.10 -16.40 -11.23
C ILE A 287 16.56 -16.79 -9.85
N PHE A 288 17.41 -16.72 -8.85
CA PHE A 288 17.00 -16.83 -7.46
C PHE A 288 16.40 -15.51 -6.98
N PRO A 289 15.52 -15.53 -5.95
CA PRO A 289 15.10 -14.30 -5.27
C PRO A 289 16.33 -13.51 -4.85
N ASP A 290 16.49 -12.31 -5.41
CA ASP A 290 17.61 -11.43 -5.14
C ASP A 290 17.33 -10.66 -3.84
N ASN A 291 18.21 -10.82 -2.84
CA ASN A 291 18.11 -10.15 -1.54
C ASN A 291 18.83 -8.78 -1.52
N THR A 292 19.28 -8.27 -2.67
CA THR A 292 19.93 -6.94 -2.77
C THR A 292 18.97 -5.78 -2.54
N ASP A 293 17.65 -5.95 -2.71
CA ASP A 293 16.63 -5.06 -2.16
C ASP A 293 16.44 -5.30 -0.66
N ARG A 294 17.53 -5.09 0.09
CA ARG A 294 17.66 -5.42 1.53
C ARG A 294 16.54 -4.82 2.39
N ASN A 295 15.98 -3.68 1.96
CA ASN A 295 14.98 -2.92 2.69
C ASN A 295 13.57 -3.02 2.06
N ARG A 296 13.37 -3.91 1.08
CA ARG A 296 12.11 -4.13 0.36
C ARG A 296 11.47 -2.83 -0.17
N THR A 297 12.29 -1.87 -0.59
CA THR A 297 11.85 -0.48 -0.81
C THR A 297 11.13 -0.26 -2.13
N SER A 298 11.26 -1.21 -3.07
CA SER A 298 10.60 -1.08 -4.35
C SER A 298 9.10 -1.37 -4.24
N PRO A 299 8.23 -0.51 -4.81
CA PRO A 299 6.80 -0.78 -4.91
C PRO A 299 6.48 -2.06 -5.68
N PHE A 300 7.26 -2.39 -6.72
CA PHE A 300 6.99 -3.51 -7.62
C PHE A 300 8.28 -4.27 -7.93
N ALA A 301 8.45 -5.45 -7.31
CA ALA A 301 9.71 -6.17 -7.34
C ALA A 301 9.59 -7.53 -8.04
N PHE A 302 10.51 -7.87 -8.93
CA PHE A 302 10.62 -9.20 -9.49
C PHE A 302 11.33 -10.13 -8.51
N THR A 303 10.63 -11.17 -8.03
CA THR A 303 11.13 -12.08 -6.98
C THR A 303 11.49 -13.46 -7.53
N GLY A 304 12.02 -13.49 -8.76
CA GLY A 304 12.58 -14.65 -9.44
C GLY A 304 11.64 -15.36 -10.42
N ASN A 305 10.35 -15.46 -10.09
CA ASN A 305 9.35 -16.11 -10.95
C ASN A 305 7.98 -15.43 -11.00
N ARG A 306 7.88 -14.23 -10.43
CA ARG A 306 6.66 -13.44 -10.26
C ARG A 306 7.04 -12.00 -9.91
N PHE A 307 6.08 -11.09 -10.00
CA PHE A 307 6.23 -9.76 -9.43
C PHE A 307 5.49 -9.65 -8.11
N GLU A 308 6.10 -8.98 -7.14
CA GLU A 308 5.53 -8.68 -5.85
C GLU A 308 5.15 -7.20 -5.82
N PHE A 309 3.85 -6.91 -5.75
CA PHE A 309 3.34 -5.55 -5.60
C PHE A 309 3.18 -5.21 -4.11
N ARG A 310 4.15 -4.47 -3.56
CA ARG A 310 4.28 -4.19 -2.12
C ARG A 310 3.50 -2.96 -1.64
N ALA A 311 3.15 -2.05 -2.55
CA ALA A 311 2.48 -0.80 -2.20
C ALA A 311 0.99 -0.96 -1.84
N VAL A 312 0.41 -2.15 -2.00
CA VAL A 312 -0.99 -2.44 -1.68
C VAL A 312 -1.22 -2.38 -0.16
N GLY A 313 -2.30 -1.71 0.27
CA GLY A 313 -2.65 -1.55 1.68
C GLY A 313 -3.27 -2.79 2.34
N SER A 314 -3.07 -2.96 3.66
CA SER A 314 -3.64 -4.05 4.46
C SER A 314 -5.16 -4.07 4.54
N SER A 315 -5.86 -2.93 4.37
CA SER A 315 -7.32 -2.87 4.43
C SER A 315 -8.00 -3.06 3.07
N VAL A 316 -7.29 -2.80 1.96
CA VAL A 316 -7.93 -2.69 0.64
C VAL A 316 -8.35 -4.04 0.06
N ASN A 317 -9.41 -4.05 -0.73
CA ASN A 317 -9.70 -5.16 -1.61
C ASN A 317 -8.70 -5.14 -2.79
N VAL A 318 -7.81 -6.13 -2.85
CA VAL A 318 -6.71 -6.22 -3.83
C VAL A 318 -7.20 -6.17 -5.28
N ALA A 319 -8.46 -6.53 -5.54
CA ALA A 319 -9.07 -6.37 -6.87
C ALA A 319 -8.89 -4.94 -7.42
N SER A 320 -8.93 -3.91 -6.57
CA SER A 320 -8.81 -2.50 -7.01
C SER A 320 -7.48 -2.19 -7.68
N ALA A 321 -6.40 -2.85 -7.24
CA ALA A 321 -5.06 -2.72 -7.79
C ALA A 321 -4.82 -3.72 -8.94
N VAL A 322 -5.32 -4.95 -8.79
CA VAL A 322 -5.09 -6.04 -9.75
C VAL A 322 -5.79 -5.80 -11.07
N TYR A 323 -7.02 -5.25 -11.11
CA TYR A 323 -7.66 -4.99 -12.40
C TYR A 323 -6.91 -3.91 -13.19
N VAL A 324 -6.30 -2.94 -12.50
CA VAL A 324 -5.46 -1.91 -13.14
C VAL A 324 -4.20 -2.56 -13.68
N LEU A 325 -3.48 -3.33 -12.85
CA LEU A 325 -2.27 -4.06 -13.25
C LEU A 325 -2.52 -4.98 -14.46
N ASN A 326 -3.58 -5.78 -14.41
CA ASN A 326 -3.93 -6.67 -15.52
C ASN A 326 -4.25 -5.89 -16.80
N SER A 327 -4.93 -4.74 -16.69
CA SER A 327 -5.31 -3.92 -17.85
C SER A 327 -4.08 -3.31 -18.53
N ILE A 328 -3.17 -2.70 -17.76
CA ILE A 328 -1.96 -2.08 -18.31
C ILE A 328 -1.06 -3.14 -18.96
N VAL A 329 -0.97 -4.34 -18.37
CA VAL A 329 -0.19 -5.45 -18.93
C VAL A 329 -0.86 -6.00 -20.18
N ALA A 330 -2.19 -6.11 -20.20
CA ALA A 330 -2.93 -6.55 -21.38
C ALA A 330 -2.71 -5.61 -22.58
N GLU A 331 -2.77 -4.29 -22.37
CA GLU A 331 -2.48 -3.30 -23.41
C GLU A 331 -1.04 -3.44 -23.92
N SER A 332 -0.06 -3.52 -23.01
CA SER A 332 1.34 -3.69 -23.39
C SER A 332 1.61 -4.97 -24.19
N LEU A 333 0.97 -6.10 -23.82
CA LEU A 333 1.08 -7.36 -24.56
C LEU A 333 0.44 -7.30 -25.95
N LEU A 334 -0.68 -6.58 -26.10
CA LEU A 334 -1.29 -6.36 -27.41
C LEU A 334 -0.39 -5.50 -28.31
N ASN A 335 0.22 -4.46 -27.75
CA ASN A 335 1.19 -3.63 -28.47
C ASN A 335 2.43 -4.46 -28.87
N PHE A 336 2.95 -5.26 -27.94
CA PHE A 336 4.06 -6.18 -28.21
C PHE A 336 3.73 -7.12 -29.38
N ARG A 337 2.56 -7.76 -29.33
CA ARG A 337 2.10 -8.68 -30.39
C ARG A 337 2.02 -7.97 -31.74
N ALA A 338 1.42 -6.79 -31.79
CA ALA A 338 1.26 -6.01 -33.01
C ALA A 338 2.61 -5.61 -33.63
N GLU A 339 3.59 -5.22 -32.81
CA GLU A 339 4.94 -4.88 -33.29
C GLU A 339 5.68 -6.09 -33.85
N VAL A 340 5.61 -7.25 -33.17
CA VAL A 340 6.21 -8.50 -33.67
C VAL A 340 5.57 -8.91 -35.00
N ASP A 341 4.24 -8.90 -35.09
CA ASP A 341 3.52 -9.26 -36.32
C ASP A 341 3.90 -8.31 -37.48
N ALA A 342 4.10 -7.02 -37.20
CA ALA A 342 4.52 -6.04 -38.20
C ALA A 342 5.95 -6.28 -38.74
N LEU A 343 6.87 -6.75 -37.89
CA LEU A 343 8.24 -7.11 -38.29
C LEU A 343 8.27 -8.43 -39.06
N THR A 344 7.54 -9.45 -38.59
CA THR A 344 7.45 -10.73 -39.29
C THR A 344 6.77 -10.57 -40.66
N ALA A 345 5.78 -9.69 -40.80
CA ALA A 345 5.16 -9.36 -42.08
C ALA A 345 6.14 -8.71 -43.09
N LYS A 346 7.22 -8.09 -42.60
CA LYS A 346 8.31 -7.55 -43.43
C LYS A 346 9.37 -8.59 -43.79
N GLY A 347 9.23 -9.84 -43.32
CA GLY A 347 10.12 -10.96 -43.63
C GLY A 347 11.22 -11.21 -42.59
N GLU A 348 11.19 -10.54 -41.44
CA GLU A 348 12.12 -10.82 -40.34
C GLU A 348 11.80 -12.17 -39.67
N ASP A 349 12.85 -12.92 -39.29
CA ASP A 349 12.69 -14.16 -38.52
C ASP A 349 11.98 -13.86 -37.18
N LEU A 350 11.10 -14.77 -36.74
CA LEU A 350 10.31 -14.57 -35.53
C LEU A 350 11.19 -14.32 -34.30
N SER A 351 12.30 -15.03 -34.15
CA SER A 351 13.17 -14.89 -32.97
C SER A 351 13.82 -13.50 -32.94
N ASN A 352 14.22 -13.00 -34.11
CA ASN A 352 14.81 -11.68 -34.27
C ASN A 352 13.77 -10.58 -34.06
N ALA A 353 12.59 -10.71 -34.67
CA ALA A 353 11.48 -9.76 -34.50
C ALA A 353 11.10 -9.61 -33.02
N VAL A 354 10.96 -10.74 -32.30
CA VAL A 354 10.68 -10.74 -30.87
C VAL A 354 11.80 -10.05 -30.07
N MET A 355 13.06 -10.37 -30.33
CA MET A 355 14.18 -9.74 -29.62
C MET A 355 14.27 -8.24 -29.92
N THR A 356 13.98 -7.82 -31.14
CA THR A 356 13.91 -6.40 -31.53
C THR A 356 12.87 -5.65 -30.69
N VAL A 357 11.67 -6.22 -30.52
CA VAL A 357 10.62 -5.59 -29.68
C VAL A 357 11.00 -5.62 -28.19
N VAL A 358 11.58 -6.73 -27.69
CA VAL A 358 12.10 -6.81 -26.31
C VAL A 358 13.10 -5.69 -26.03
N ARG A 359 14.11 -5.52 -26.90
CA ARG A 359 15.11 -4.44 -26.78
C ARG A 359 14.46 -3.08 -26.71
N LYS A 360 13.53 -2.80 -27.62
CA LYS A 360 12.79 -1.54 -27.67
C LYS A 360 12.05 -1.28 -26.35
N PHE A 361 11.29 -2.27 -25.87
CA PHE A 361 10.49 -2.12 -24.65
C PHE A 361 11.35 -1.89 -23.42
N ILE A 362 12.44 -2.64 -23.27
CA ILE A 362 13.40 -2.45 -22.17
C ILE A 362 14.03 -1.06 -22.22
N HIS A 363 14.49 -0.63 -23.39
CA HIS A 363 15.10 0.69 -23.57
C HIS A 363 14.13 1.83 -23.24
N GLU A 364 12.90 1.78 -23.76
CA GLU A 364 11.86 2.79 -23.48
C GLU A 364 11.46 2.82 -22.01
N SER A 365 11.63 1.70 -21.28
CA SER A 365 11.18 1.57 -19.90
C SER A 365 12.29 1.78 -18.86
N LYS A 366 13.54 2.01 -19.28
CA LYS A 366 14.69 2.07 -18.35
C LYS A 366 14.52 3.05 -17.19
N ASN A 367 13.75 4.10 -17.39
CA ASN A 367 13.50 5.12 -16.37
C ASN A 367 12.77 4.55 -15.14
N ILE A 368 11.90 3.53 -15.31
CA ILE A 368 11.16 2.91 -14.19
C ILE A 368 12.02 1.89 -13.42
N MET A 369 13.08 1.36 -14.03
CA MET A 369 13.93 0.33 -13.42
C MET A 369 14.89 0.95 -12.40
N PHE A 370 14.83 0.47 -11.16
CA PHE A 370 15.64 1.01 -10.07
C PHE A 370 16.03 -0.08 -9.06
N GLU A 371 17.34 -0.27 -8.89
CA GLU A 371 17.94 -1.28 -8.00
C GLU A 371 18.45 -0.69 -6.68
N GLY A 372 18.24 0.62 -6.46
CA GLY A 372 18.75 1.35 -5.29
C GLY A 372 17.76 1.45 -4.13
N ASN A 373 18.11 2.25 -3.12
CA ASN A 373 17.27 2.50 -1.96
C ASN A 373 16.15 3.51 -2.28
N GLY A 374 14.90 3.05 -2.31
CA GLY A 374 13.72 3.87 -2.60
C GLY A 374 13.40 4.93 -1.53
N TYR A 375 13.94 4.83 -0.31
CA TYR A 375 13.73 5.84 0.74
C TYR A 375 14.68 7.03 0.67
N SER A 376 15.68 6.95 -0.19
CA SER A 376 16.72 7.97 -0.28
C SER A 376 16.14 9.27 -0.88
N LYS A 377 16.56 10.43 -0.35
CA LYS A 377 16.23 11.73 -0.96
C LYS A 377 16.79 11.83 -2.38
N GLU A 378 17.89 11.12 -2.61
CA GLU A 378 18.52 10.92 -3.90
C GLU A 378 17.56 10.29 -4.90
N TRP A 379 16.83 9.23 -4.50
CA TRP A 379 15.80 8.62 -5.36
C TRP A 379 14.61 9.54 -5.60
N GLU A 380 14.16 10.29 -4.60
CA GLU A 380 13.09 11.27 -4.78
C GLU A 380 13.44 12.28 -5.89
N GLU A 381 14.65 12.83 -5.87
CA GLU A 381 15.11 13.78 -6.89
C GLU A 381 15.45 13.11 -8.23
N GLU A 382 16.00 11.90 -8.20
CA GLU A 382 16.29 11.13 -9.41
C GLU A 382 15.01 10.71 -10.15
N SER A 383 14.00 10.22 -9.43
CA SER A 383 12.72 9.80 -10.01
C SER A 383 12.04 10.95 -10.77
N ARG A 384 12.08 12.17 -10.24
CA ARG A 384 11.63 13.38 -10.95
C ARG A 384 12.43 13.64 -12.22
N ARG A 385 13.76 13.56 -12.16
CA ARG A 385 14.64 13.72 -13.33
C ARG A 385 14.38 12.68 -14.41
N ARG A 386 13.99 11.47 -14.00
CA ARG A 386 13.58 10.35 -14.87
C ARG A 386 12.14 10.48 -15.41
N GLY A 387 11.38 11.50 -15.00
CA GLY A 387 10.01 11.75 -15.44
C GLY A 387 8.94 10.93 -14.70
N LEU A 388 9.29 10.29 -13.58
CA LEU A 388 8.35 9.49 -12.78
C LEU A 388 7.55 10.41 -11.85
N ARG A 389 6.27 10.60 -12.14
CA ARG A 389 5.29 11.24 -11.25
C ARG A 389 5.11 10.44 -9.95
N ALA A 390 5.25 11.12 -8.81
CA ALA A 390 4.95 10.61 -7.49
C ALA A 390 3.54 11.05 -7.05
N VAL A 391 2.87 10.23 -6.22
CA VAL A 391 1.62 10.58 -5.56
C VAL A 391 1.95 11.41 -4.31
N THR A 392 1.89 12.73 -4.43
CA THR A 392 2.11 13.67 -3.31
C THR A 392 0.84 14.01 -2.55
N ASN A 393 -0.31 13.94 -3.24
CA ASN A 393 -1.62 14.21 -2.69
C ASN A 393 -2.62 13.20 -3.29
N VAL A 394 -3.44 12.58 -2.43
CA VAL A 394 -4.32 11.46 -2.83
C VAL A 394 -5.47 11.95 -3.73
N PRO A 395 -6.30 12.93 -3.34
CA PRO A 395 -7.32 13.48 -4.23
C PRO A 395 -6.80 13.98 -5.57
N GLU A 396 -5.68 14.71 -5.59
CA GLU A 396 -5.08 15.22 -6.83
C GLU A 396 -4.61 14.09 -7.76
N ALA A 397 -4.11 12.98 -7.19
CA ALA A 397 -3.68 11.85 -7.99
C ALA A 397 -4.85 11.14 -8.69
N TYR A 398 -6.05 11.17 -8.12
CA TYR A 398 -7.24 10.55 -8.73
C TYR A 398 -7.58 11.12 -10.11
N GLU A 399 -7.16 12.34 -10.43
CA GLU A 399 -7.34 12.94 -11.77
C GLU A 399 -6.72 12.10 -12.90
N VAL A 400 -5.79 11.18 -12.60
CA VAL A 400 -5.26 10.22 -13.57
C VAL A 400 -6.36 9.38 -14.23
N TYR A 401 -7.48 9.12 -13.54
CA TYR A 401 -8.61 8.39 -14.10
C TYR A 401 -9.30 9.16 -15.23
N HIS A 402 -9.15 10.48 -15.30
CA HIS A 402 -9.66 11.33 -16.38
C HIS A 402 -8.66 11.53 -17.53
N GLU A 403 -7.43 11.03 -17.40
CA GLU A 403 -6.47 11.13 -18.50
C GLU A 403 -7.00 10.34 -19.73
N PRO A 404 -6.99 10.92 -20.95
CA PRO A 404 -7.54 10.26 -22.13
C PRO A 404 -6.95 8.87 -22.37
N LYS A 405 -5.64 8.70 -22.14
CA LYS A 405 -4.96 7.40 -22.27
C LYS A 405 -5.52 6.34 -21.33
N THR A 406 -5.93 6.71 -20.12
CA THR A 406 -6.47 5.79 -19.11
C THR A 406 -7.89 5.38 -19.46
N VAL A 407 -8.74 6.33 -19.80
CA VAL A 407 -10.13 6.08 -20.21
C VAL A 407 -10.18 5.23 -21.48
N GLU A 408 -9.33 5.55 -22.46
CA GLU A 408 -9.24 4.83 -23.73
C GLU A 408 -8.73 3.40 -23.55
N MET A 409 -7.70 3.19 -22.73
CA MET A 409 -7.19 1.85 -22.40
C MET A 409 -8.30 0.98 -21.80
N PHE A 410 -8.97 1.45 -20.74
CA PHE A 410 -10.05 0.67 -20.11
C PHE A 410 -11.20 0.35 -21.07
N SER A 411 -11.57 1.32 -21.91
CA SER A 411 -12.65 1.18 -22.90
C SER A 411 -12.29 0.18 -23.99
N LYS A 412 -11.07 0.27 -24.57
CA LYS A 412 -10.59 -0.65 -25.61
C LYS A 412 -10.49 -2.09 -25.12
N LEU A 413 -10.06 -2.29 -23.88
CA LEU A 413 -9.97 -3.61 -23.26
C LEU A 413 -11.34 -4.14 -22.77
N GLY A 414 -12.38 -3.31 -22.77
CA GLY A 414 -13.71 -3.67 -22.27
C GLY A 414 -13.74 -3.90 -20.76
N VAL A 415 -12.83 -3.28 -20.00
CA VAL A 415 -12.70 -3.46 -18.53
C VAL A 415 -13.60 -2.49 -17.78
N LEU A 416 -13.54 -1.20 -18.14
CA LEU A 416 -14.43 -0.15 -17.65
C LEU A 416 -14.90 0.72 -18.82
N ALA A 417 -16.18 1.05 -18.83
CA ALA A 417 -16.73 2.09 -19.69
C ALA A 417 -16.41 3.49 -19.11
N PRO A 418 -16.44 4.57 -19.92
CA PRO A 418 -16.10 5.92 -19.46
C PRO A 418 -16.91 6.39 -18.24
N ASN A 419 -18.20 6.07 -18.19
CA ASN A 419 -19.05 6.37 -17.02
C ASN A 419 -18.69 5.54 -15.78
N GLU A 420 -18.21 4.30 -15.94
CA GLU A 420 -17.71 3.48 -14.83
C GLU A 420 -16.37 4.03 -14.29
N VAL A 421 -15.55 4.64 -15.14
CA VAL A 421 -14.32 5.32 -14.73
C VAL A 421 -14.64 6.58 -13.91
N GLU A 422 -15.54 7.42 -14.40
CA GLU A 422 -16.03 8.62 -13.69
C GLU A 422 -16.63 8.26 -12.31
N ALA A 423 -17.52 7.27 -12.27
CA ALA A 423 -18.13 6.83 -11.00
C ALA A 423 -17.09 6.36 -9.98
N ARG A 424 -16.00 5.73 -10.42
CA ARG A 424 -14.90 5.34 -9.52
C ARG A 424 -14.13 6.56 -9.02
N PHE A 425 -13.84 7.53 -9.89
CA PHE A 425 -13.22 8.79 -9.48
C PHE A 425 -14.04 9.50 -8.40
N GLU A 426 -15.37 9.61 -8.59
CA GLU A 426 -16.26 10.21 -7.59
C GLU A 426 -16.27 9.43 -6.27
N VAL A 427 -16.41 8.09 -6.31
CA VAL A 427 -16.45 7.24 -5.12
C VAL A 427 -15.13 7.27 -4.34
N LEU A 428 -13.99 7.35 -5.03
CA LEU A 428 -12.68 7.48 -4.40
C LEU A 428 -12.55 8.80 -3.63
N ASN A 429 -12.92 9.93 -4.25
CA ASN A 429 -12.94 11.24 -3.60
C ASN A 429 -13.94 11.29 -2.44
N GLU A 430 -15.13 10.71 -2.61
CA GLU A 430 -16.15 10.67 -1.57
C GLU A 430 -15.70 9.84 -0.36
N THR A 431 -15.08 8.68 -0.60
CA THR A 431 -14.53 7.82 0.46
C THR A 431 -13.42 8.54 1.21
N TYR A 432 -12.52 9.24 0.49
CA TYR A 432 -11.45 10.04 1.09
C TYR A 432 -12.03 11.11 2.04
N VAL A 433 -12.97 11.92 1.55
CA VAL A 433 -13.63 12.98 2.33
C VAL A 433 -14.31 12.39 3.56
N LYS A 434 -15.09 11.31 3.41
CA LYS A 434 -15.83 10.72 4.53
C LYS A 434 -14.89 10.20 5.62
N LYS A 435 -13.83 9.47 5.25
CA LYS A 435 -12.86 8.95 6.23
C LYS A 435 -12.15 10.09 6.96
N LEU A 436 -11.58 11.05 6.24
CA LEU A 436 -10.85 12.17 6.86
C LEU A 436 -11.80 13.06 7.69
N GLN A 437 -13.04 13.22 7.26
CA GLN A 437 -14.05 13.92 8.03
C GLN A 437 -14.37 13.22 9.35
N ILE A 438 -14.44 11.88 9.39
CA ILE A 438 -14.65 11.14 10.65
C ILE A 438 -13.46 11.37 11.57
N GLU A 439 -12.23 11.17 11.08
CA GLU A 439 -11.01 11.40 11.88
C GLU A 439 -10.96 12.83 12.43
N ALA A 440 -11.23 13.83 11.59
CA ALA A 440 -11.27 15.22 11.98
C ALA A 440 -12.39 15.55 13.00
N ARG A 441 -13.49 14.77 13.05
CA ARG A 441 -14.55 14.94 14.07
C ARG A 441 -14.06 14.38 15.38
N VAL A 442 -13.53 13.16 15.32
CA VAL A 442 -13.10 12.40 16.49
C VAL A 442 -11.93 13.08 17.19
N ILE A 443 -10.92 13.58 16.47
CA ILE A 443 -9.81 14.30 17.09
C ILE A 443 -10.29 15.56 17.82
N GLY A 444 -11.18 16.35 17.20
CA GLY A 444 -11.73 17.55 17.83
C GLY A 444 -12.56 17.21 19.07
N ASP A 445 -13.41 16.19 18.99
CA ASP A 445 -14.25 15.73 20.10
C ASP A 445 -13.41 15.21 21.28
N ILE A 446 -12.44 14.33 21.01
CA ILE A 446 -11.52 13.78 22.02
C ILE A 446 -10.72 14.90 22.68
N CYS A 447 -10.16 15.82 21.90
CA CYS A 447 -9.36 16.91 22.44
C CYS A 447 -10.20 17.83 23.36
N LEU A 448 -11.42 18.19 22.95
CA LEU A 448 -12.28 19.07 23.74
C LEU A 448 -12.89 18.40 24.98
N ASN A 449 -13.34 17.15 24.85
CA ASN A 449 -14.12 16.48 25.91
C ASN A 449 -13.27 15.61 26.85
N HIS A 450 -12.06 15.19 26.43
CA HIS A 450 -11.22 14.30 27.22
C HIS A 450 -9.87 14.94 27.58
N VAL A 451 -9.10 15.38 26.57
CA VAL A 451 -7.73 15.88 26.78
C VAL A 451 -7.72 17.22 27.51
N LEU A 452 -8.47 18.22 27.04
CA LEU A 452 -8.53 19.54 27.69
C LEU A 452 -8.97 19.46 29.16
N PRO A 453 -10.05 18.74 29.52
CA PRO A 453 -10.44 18.60 30.91
C PRO A 453 -9.36 17.94 31.78
N ALA A 454 -8.66 16.92 31.27
CA ALA A 454 -7.55 16.29 31.99
C ALA A 454 -6.40 17.27 32.23
N ALA A 455 -5.99 18.00 31.19
CA ALA A 455 -4.92 18.99 31.27
C ALA A 455 -5.25 20.14 32.23
N ILE A 456 -6.49 20.65 32.21
CA ILE A 456 -6.95 21.72 33.11
C ILE A 456 -6.99 21.23 34.56
N ARG A 457 -7.47 20.00 34.81
CA ARG A 457 -7.46 19.43 36.18
C ARG A 457 -6.04 19.34 36.73
N TYR A 458 -5.10 18.83 35.93
CA TYR A 458 -3.70 18.74 36.34
C TYR A 458 -3.06 20.13 36.51
N GLN A 459 -3.38 21.09 35.63
CA GLN A 459 -2.97 22.48 35.77
C GLN A 459 -3.41 23.08 37.11
N ASN A 460 -4.64 22.81 37.56
CA ASN A 460 -5.13 23.28 38.86
C ASN A 460 -4.37 22.67 40.04
N ILE A 461 -3.98 21.39 39.96
CA ILE A 461 -3.17 20.73 41.00
C ILE A 461 -1.81 21.41 41.13
N LEU A 462 -1.14 21.68 40.02
CA LEU A 462 0.12 22.41 39.99
C LEU A 462 -0.03 23.84 40.54
N ILE A 463 -1.14 24.54 40.22
CA ILE A 463 -1.43 25.87 40.76
C ILE A 463 -1.57 25.83 42.28
N GLU A 464 -2.33 24.87 42.83
CA GLU A 464 -2.52 24.74 44.28
C GLU A 464 -1.21 24.39 45.00
N ASN A 465 -0.35 23.56 44.39
CA ASN A 465 0.98 23.31 44.92
C ASN A 465 1.82 24.61 45.00
N VAL A 466 1.89 25.37 43.90
CA VAL A 466 2.66 26.63 43.86
C VAL A 466 2.13 27.65 44.86
N LYS A 467 0.80 27.77 45.02
CA LYS A 467 0.19 28.61 46.05
C LYS A 467 0.57 28.16 47.46
N GLY A 468 0.48 26.85 47.73
CA GLY A 468 0.86 26.29 49.03
C GLY A 468 2.33 26.55 49.39
N VAL A 469 3.26 26.38 48.44
CA VAL A 469 4.68 26.71 48.65
C VAL A 469 4.86 28.21 48.88
N LYS A 470 4.17 29.06 48.13
CA LYS A 470 4.18 30.51 48.35
C LYS A 470 3.69 30.89 49.75
N ASP A 471 2.62 30.28 50.23
CA ASP A 471 2.06 30.58 51.55
C ASP A 471 3.01 30.18 52.69
N VAL A 472 3.83 29.15 52.48
CA VAL A 472 4.82 28.67 53.48
C VAL A 472 6.14 29.45 53.42
N PHE A 473 6.65 29.74 52.21
CA PHE A 473 8.01 30.24 52.00
C PHE A 473 8.09 31.71 51.54
N GLY A 474 6.95 32.39 51.37
CA GLY A 474 6.93 33.80 50.97
C GLY A 474 7.59 34.02 49.61
N ASP A 475 8.53 34.97 49.54
CA ASP A 475 9.16 35.39 48.28
C ASP A 475 10.15 34.36 47.69
N GLU A 476 10.60 33.38 48.46
CA GLU A 476 11.53 32.32 47.99
C GLU A 476 10.85 31.31 47.06
N PHE A 477 9.50 31.28 47.03
CA PHE A 477 8.73 30.28 46.29
C PHE A 477 9.06 30.24 44.79
N MET A 478 9.45 31.37 44.19
CA MET A 478 9.79 31.42 42.76
C MET A 478 11.03 30.60 42.42
N GLN A 479 11.97 30.45 43.37
CA GLN A 479 13.14 29.59 43.19
C GLN A 479 12.78 28.12 43.47
N LEU A 480 11.97 27.88 44.51
CA LEU A 480 11.54 26.54 44.93
C LEU A 480 10.60 25.87 43.92
N CYS A 481 9.74 26.64 43.24
CA CYS A 481 8.74 26.16 42.28
C CYS A 481 9.10 26.47 40.82
N ALA A 482 10.39 26.70 40.50
CA ALA A 482 10.78 27.12 39.16
C ALA A 482 10.36 26.10 38.07
N SER A 483 10.44 24.81 38.38
CA SER A 483 10.07 23.71 37.49
C SER A 483 8.56 23.63 37.28
N GLU A 484 7.79 23.75 38.34
CA GLU A 484 6.33 23.71 38.36
C GLU A 484 5.75 24.89 37.58
N VAL A 485 6.30 26.09 37.79
CA VAL A 485 5.91 27.30 37.04
C VAL A 485 6.24 27.16 35.56
N ALA A 486 7.39 26.57 35.20
CA ALA A 486 7.74 26.30 33.81
C ALA A 486 6.78 25.30 33.16
N THR A 487 6.43 24.23 33.88
CA THR A 487 5.47 23.20 33.43
C THR A 487 4.07 23.79 33.26
N LEU A 488 3.61 24.59 34.22
CA LEU A 488 2.34 25.33 34.15
C LEU A 488 2.26 26.22 32.92
N ARG A 489 3.33 26.95 32.59
CA ARG A 489 3.39 27.78 31.37
C ARG A 489 3.26 26.94 30.10
N LYS A 490 3.95 25.80 30.03
CA LYS A 490 3.85 24.87 28.88
C LYS A 490 2.43 24.32 28.73
N ILE A 491 1.86 23.77 29.81
CA ILE A 491 0.49 23.24 29.81
C ILE A 491 -0.51 24.32 29.37
N SER A 492 -0.41 25.53 29.94
CA SER A 492 -1.27 26.66 29.56
C SER A 492 -1.14 27.00 28.08
N SER A 493 0.09 27.03 27.55
CA SER A 493 0.35 27.29 26.13
C SER A 493 -0.31 26.25 25.24
N PHE A 494 -0.15 24.96 25.54
CA PHE A 494 -0.73 23.87 24.74
C PHE A 494 -2.24 23.80 24.86
N ILE A 495 -2.83 24.06 26.03
CA ILE A 495 -4.29 24.18 26.20
C ILE A 495 -4.86 25.27 25.28
N ASN A 496 -4.29 26.48 25.32
CA ASN A 496 -4.76 27.59 24.51
C ASN A 496 -4.59 27.33 23.01
N ARG A 497 -3.43 26.79 22.62
CA ARG A 497 -3.14 26.44 21.22
C ARG A 497 -4.10 25.37 20.71
N MET A 498 -4.27 24.26 21.45
CA MET A 498 -5.16 23.17 21.05
C MET A 498 -6.61 23.64 20.94
N SER A 499 -7.09 24.49 21.86
CA SER A 499 -8.45 25.05 21.77
C SER A 499 -8.64 25.89 20.50
N ALA A 500 -7.66 26.74 20.15
CA ALA A 500 -7.71 27.57 18.95
C ALA A 500 -7.60 26.73 17.66
N ASP A 501 -6.71 25.74 17.65
CA ASP A 501 -6.50 24.84 16.50
C ASP A 501 -7.75 23.97 16.24
N VAL A 502 -8.44 23.50 17.29
CA VAL A 502 -9.71 22.77 17.14
C VAL A 502 -10.82 23.68 16.61
N GLU A 503 -10.93 24.93 17.07
CA GLU A 503 -11.90 25.88 16.53
C GLU A 503 -11.65 26.14 15.04
N ALA A 504 -10.38 26.37 14.66
CA ALA A 504 -9.98 26.52 13.26
C ALA A 504 -10.30 25.27 12.43
N LEU A 505 -10.04 24.06 12.97
CA LEU A 505 -10.39 22.78 12.33
C LEU A 505 -11.89 22.68 12.05
N VAL A 506 -12.73 23.06 13.02
CA VAL A 506 -14.19 23.05 12.87
C VAL A 506 -14.63 24.01 11.76
N GLU A 507 -14.08 25.22 11.71
CA GLU A 507 -14.42 26.20 10.67
C GLU A 507 -13.94 25.76 9.27
N ALA A 508 -12.72 25.23 9.16
CA ALA A 508 -12.18 24.69 7.90
C ALA A 508 -13.09 23.57 7.35
N ARG A 509 -13.54 22.65 8.21
CA ARG A 509 -14.50 21.61 7.83
C ARG A 509 -15.85 22.18 7.41
N LYS A 510 -16.36 23.20 8.10
CA LYS A 510 -17.63 23.87 7.73
C LYS A 510 -17.53 24.50 6.34
N HIS A 511 -16.41 25.15 6.05
CA HIS A 511 -16.12 25.69 4.72
C HIS A 511 -16.07 24.57 3.67
N ALA A 512 -15.24 23.54 3.89
CA ALA A 512 -15.08 22.43 2.96
C ALA A 512 -16.40 21.73 2.64
N ASN A 513 -17.27 21.52 3.64
CA ASN A 513 -18.56 20.85 3.46
C ASN A 513 -19.58 21.62 2.62
N ARG A 514 -19.35 22.91 2.35
CA ARG A 514 -20.21 23.72 1.46
C ARG A 514 -19.84 23.61 -0.02
N ILE A 515 -18.69 23.02 -0.33
CA ILE A 515 -18.23 22.81 -1.70
C ILE A 515 -19.04 21.65 -2.28
N GLU A 516 -19.87 21.88 -3.30
CA GLU A 516 -20.75 20.85 -3.88
C GLU A 516 -19.97 19.77 -4.63
N ASP A 517 -18.96 20.17 -5.41
CA ASP A 517 -18.09 19.26 -6.14
C ASP A 517 -17.25 18.40 -5.18
N ILE A 518 -17.31 17.08 -5.35
CA ILE A 518 -16.69 16.16 -4.40
C ILE A 518 -15.16 16.10 -4.53
N ALA A 519 -14.62 16.29 -5.74
CA ALA A 519 -13.19 16.28 -5.98
C ALA A 519 -12.54 17.54 -5.37
N GLU A 520 -13.17 18.69 -5.56
CA GLU A 520 -12.70 19.95 -4.98
C GLU A 520 -12.87 20.00 -3.48
N ARG A 521 -13.95 19.41 -2.96
CA ARG A 521 -14.09 19.15 -1.53
C ARG A 521 -12.95 18.27 -1.02
N ALA A 522 -12.61 17.19 -1.72
CA ALA A 522 -11.54 16.28 -1.32
C ALA A 522 -10.17 16.98 -1.27
N LYS A 523 -9.86 17.83 -2.27
CA LYS A 523 -8.64 18.65 -2.27
C LYS A 523 -8.56 19.57 -1.04
N VAL A 524 -9.64 20.30 -0.73
CA VAL A 524 -9.69 21.17 0.46
C VAL A 524 -9.53 20.37 1.76
N TYR A 525 -10.13 19.18 1.83
CA TYR A 525 -9.93 18.29 2.98
C TYR A 525 -8.46 17.83 3.12
N SER A 526 -7.81 17.49 2.00
CA SER A 526 -6.44 16.98 2.00
C SER A 526 -5.36 18.00 2.35
N HIS A 527 -5.63 19.29 2.15
CA HIS A 527 -4.74 20.39 2.51
C HIS A 527 -5.17 21.02 3.84
N ASP A 528 -6.23 21.81 3.82
CA ASP A 528 -6.63 22.67 4.95
C ASP A 528 -7.02 21.87 6.20
N VAL A 529 -7.90 20.87 6.05
CA VAL A 529 -8.42 20.11 7.19
C VAL A 529 -7.35 19.21 7.78
N LYS A 530 -6.61 18.48 6.93
CA LYS A 530 -5.55 17.58 7.37
C LYS A 530 -4.43 18.33 8.12
N ASP A 531 -3.97 19.46 7.59
CA ASP A 531 -2.90 20.25 8.22
C ASP A 531 -3.30 20.78 9.61
N LEU A 532 -4.58 21.11 9.81
CA LEU A 532 -5.09 21.51 11.11
C LEU A 532 -5.16 20.33 12.09
N MET A 533 -5.49 19.13 11.63
CA MET A 533 -5.44 17.93 12.48
C MET A 533 -4.03 17.67 13.01
N ASP A 534 -3.01 17.84 12.16
CA ASP A 534 -1.61 17.64 12.55
C ASP A 534 -1.19 18.64 13.67
N LYS A 535 -1.69 19.87 13.64
CA LYS A 535 -1.47 20.87 14.72
C LYS A 535 -2.19 20.54 16.02
N VAL A 536 -3.44 20.06 15.93
CA VAL A 536 -4.21 19.62 17.11
C VAL A 536 -3.50 18.45 17.78
N ARG A 537 -3.04 17.47 16.99
CA ARG A 537 -2.29 16.32 17.48
C ARG A 537 -0.98 16.73 18.16
N ASP A 538 -0.20 17.63 17.55
CA ASP A 538 1.04 18.15 18.15
C ASP A 538 0.82 18.63 19.59
N SER A 539 -0.25 19.42 19.82
CA SER A 539 -0.56 19.91 21.15
C SER A 539 -1.04 18.80 22.10
N ALA A 540 -1.84 17.85 21.61
CA ALA A 540 -2.33 16.72 22.41
C ALA A 540 -1.19 15.80 22.88
N ASP A 541 -0.27 15.45 21.98
CA ASP A 541 0.84 14.54 22.25
C ASP A 541 1.83 15.19 23.26
N HIS A 542 2.06 16.51 23.18
CA HIS A 542 2.85 17.22 24.18
C HIS A 542 2.15 17.29 25.55
N LEU A 543 0.82 17.41 25.57
CA LEU A 543 0.06 17.36 26.82
C LEU A 543 0.13 15.97 27.46
N GLU A 544 0.12 14.89 26.67
CA GLU A 544 0.28 13.50 27.17
C GLU A 544 1.56 13.31 27.98
N MET A 545 2.66 13.97 27.56
CA MET A 545 3.95 13.89 28.25
C MET A 545 4.01 14.74 29.53
N LEU A 546 3.18 15.77 29.64
CA LEU A 546 3.20 16.73 30.74
C LEU A 546 2.18 16.40 31.84
N VAL A 547 1.02 15.86 31.46
CA VAL A 547 -0.06 15.51 32.37
C VAL A 547 0.25 14.19 33.08
N ASP A 548 -0.10 14.12 34.36
CA ASP A 548 0.02 12.91 35.17
C ASP A 548 -0.65 11.70 34.50
N ASP A 549 0.04 10.56 34.54
CA ASP A 549 -0.38 9.31 33.90
C ASP A 549 -1.71 8.81 34.47
N GLU A 550 -1.91 8.92 35.79
CA GLU A 550 -3.17 8.53 36.45
C GLU A 550 -4.37 9.38 36.00
N MET A 551 -4.12 10.58 35.46
CA MET A 551 -5.16 11.51 35.00
C MET A 551 -5.37 11.49 33.49
N TRP A 552 -4.45 10.85 32.75
CA TRP A 552 -4.52 10.80 31.31
C TRP A 552 -5.70 9.93 30.85
N PRO A 553 -6.58 10.41 29.96
CA PRO A 553 -7.87 9.77 29.74
C PRO A 553 -7.83 8.58 28.77
N LEU A 554 -6.72 8.35 28.06
CA LEU A 554 -6.62 7.36 26.99
C LEU A 554 -5.47 6.39 27.26
N PRO A 555 -5.60 5.10 26.91
CA PRO A 555 -4.46 4.19 26.86
C PRO A 555 -3.34 4.75 26.01
N LYS A 556 -2.13 4.77 26.57
CA LYS A 556 -0.90 5.24 25.91
C LYS A 556 -0.36 4.18 24.97
N TYR A 557 0.47 4.57 24.02
CA TYR A 557 1.07 3.62 23.08
C TYR A 557 1.88 2.52 23.77
N ARG A 558 2.54 2.83 24.89
CA ARG A 558 3.28 1.84 25.68
C ARG A 558 2.39 0.69 26.16
N GLU A 559 1.10 0.95 26.40
CA GLU A 559 0.14 -0.06 26.80
C GLU A 559 -0.37 -0.81 25.56
N LEU A 560 -0.87 -0.07 24.56
CA LEU A 560 -1.41 -0.65 23.33
C LEU A 560 -0.45 -1.59 22.58
N LEU A 561 0.87 -1.34 22.70
CA LEU A 561 1.91 -2.08 21.98
C LEU A 561 2.63 -3.16 22.80
N PHE A 562 2.64 -3.08 24.14
CA PHE A 562 3.51 -3.94 24.96
C PHE A 562 2.92 -4.50 26.25
N ILE A 563 1.89 -3.88 26.85
CA ILE A 563 1.35 -4.24 28.17
C ILE A 563 -0.04 -4.82 28.00
#